data_AF-A0A7X3VHU8-F1
#
_entry.id   AF-A0A7X3VHU8-F1
#
_cell.length_a   1.000
_cell.length_b   1.000
_cell.length_c   1.000
_cell.angle_alpha   90.00
_cell.angle_beta   90.00
_cell.angle_gamma   90.00
#
_symmetry.space_group_name_H-M   'P 1'
#
loop_
_entity.id
_entity.type
_entity.pdbx_description
1 polymer ?
#
loop_
_entity_poly.entity_id
_entity_poly.type
_entity_poly.pdbx_seq_one_letter_code
_entity_poly.pdbx_strand_id
1 'polypeptide(L)'
;MGKPTDPYALSNHPTYDEAGNRERIASLAARGVDVWGPERVYVAADVPLGNIESGSSLINATLSGPETRVGRGSRIGVSGHARVENCQIGRDVELGAGSYQNATLLDSVRVRGFAEIREGTLLEEQVDVAHSAAFKNTVLTAAVVTGSLINYCDLFMSGGTSRKDHSEVGSGAVHFNFDPRGDKWSSMIGDATGVLLKSAPVFVGGNSGLVGPVAIDFGAVIAAGSIVRRNVGPNCIHVEAMLSQLAQPFDPERYTMLGGKFIQTARLVGSLHALDSWYEQVRLAFAADYQKPLYYAARRQIERHIAERAIRLQRIIGKLDRSIRKWEQVAGGRGEACIREHRVLMQNQEQIVKTLAEPSPPLPAPEQALENYQKQDAKTGHVPRVSNLDESAGAAFADWLRRIADRTAKKMSAVFAT
;
A
#
# COMPACT_ATOMS: atom_id res chain seq x y z
N MET A 1 34.67 -2.28 -18.15
CA MET A 1 33.31 -1.81 -17.82
C MET A 1 32.39 -2.29 -18.94
N GLY A 2 31.50 -3.25 -18.67
CA GLY A 2 30.53 -3.73 -19.66
C GLY A 2 29.50 -2.65 -19.94
N LYS A 3 29.12 -2.45 -21.21
CA LYS A 3 28.03 -1.54 -21.58
C LYS A 3 26.74 -1.98 -20.85
N PRO A 4 25.92 -1.05 -20.33
CA PRO A 4 24.60 -1.40 -19.82
C PRO A 4 23.80 -2.07 -20.96
N THR A 5 23.27 -3.26 -20.71
CA THR A 5 22.33 -3.90 -21.64
C THR A 5 21.09 -3.03 -21.75
N ASP A 6 20.73 -2.63 -22.97
CA ASP A 6 19.50 -1.89 -23.24
C ASP A 6 18.29 -2.74 -22.82
N PRO A 7 17.51 -2.33 -21.81
CA PRO A 7 16.34 -3.09 -21.36
C PRO A 7 15.23 -3.14 -22.41
N TYR A 8 15.33 -2.37 -23.50
CA TYR A 8 14.38 -2.36 -24.63
C TYR A 8 14.90 -3.10 -25.88
N ALA A 9 16.03 -3.81 -25.77
CA ALA A 9 16.54 -4.61 -26.88
C ALA A 9 15.55 -5.73 -27.28
N LEU A 10 15.01 -5.64 -28.49
CA LEU A 10 14.03 -6.57 -29.07
C LEU A 10 14.46 -8.04 -29.05
N SER A 11 15.77 -8.33 -28.94
CA SER A 11 16.33 -9.68 -28.93
C SER A 11 16.05 -10.50 -27.66
N ASN A 12 15.53 -9.87 -26.60
CA ASN A 12 15.14 -10.55 -25.35
C ASN A 12 13.62 -10.73 -25.21
N HIS A 13 12.84 -10.32 -26.22
CA HIS A 13 11.40 -10.51 -26.19
C HIS A 13 11.07 -11.94 -26.65
N PRO A 14 10.25 -12.69 -25.89
CA PRO A 14 9.73 -13.96 -26.39
C PRO A 14 9.04 -13.71 -27.73
N THR A 15 9.33 -14.55 -28.72
CA THR A 15 8.66 -14.49 -30.02
C THR A 15 7.15 -14.57 -29.80
N TYR A 16 6.41 -13.60 -30.34
CA TYR A 16 4.95 -13.58 -30.23
C TYR A 16 4.38 -14.84 -30.90
N ASP A 17 3.85 -15.75 -30.08
CA ASP A 17 3.19 -16.96 -30.55
C ASP A 17 1.74 -16.62 -30.93
N GLU A 18 1.55 -16.17 -32.17
CA GLU A 18 0.25 -15.76 -32.67
C GLU A 18 -0.75 -16.93 -32.68
N ALA A 19 -0.32 -18.12 -33.11
CA ALA A 19 -1.18 -19.29 -33.20
C ALA A 19 -1.60 -19.76 -31.81
N GLY A 20 -0.64 -19.92 -30.89
CA GLY A 20 -0.93 -20.29 -29.51
C GLY A 20 -1.78 -19.24 -28.79
N ASN A 21 -1.59 -17.94 -29.04
CA ASN A 21 -2.48 -16.92 -28.49
C ASN A 21 -3.91 -17.08 -29.01
N ARG A 22 -4.12 -17.28 -30.32
CA ARG A 22 -5.46 -17.50 -30.89
C ARG A 22 -6.18 -18.70 -30.26
N GLU A 23 -5.49 -19.81 -30.06
CA GLU A 23 -6.05 -21.00 -29.41
C GLU A 23 -6.45 -20.74 -27.96
N ARG A 24 -5.59 -20.03 -27.21
CA ARG A 24 -5.86 -19.67 -25.80
C ARG A 24 -7.06 -18.74 -25.68
N ILE A 25 -7.16 -17.74 -26.56
CA ILE A 25 -8.31 -16.84 -26.62
C ILE A 25 -9.60 -17.60 -26.96
N ALA A 26 -9.55 -18.52 -27.93
CA ALA A 26 -10.71 -19.36 -28.26
C ALA A 26 -11.13 -20.25 -27.07
N SER A 27 -10.17 -20.81 -26.33
CA SER A 27 -10.43 -21.60 -25.12
C SER A 27 -11.10 -20.77 -24.02
N LEU A 28 -10.64 -19.54 -23.79
CA LEU A 28 -11.27 -18.62 -22.84
C LEU A 28 -12.69 -18.26 -23.24
N ALA A 29 -12.91 -17.93 -24.52
CA ALA A 29 -14.24 -17.64 -25.06
C ALA A 29 -15.20 -18.83 -24.87
N ALA A 30 -14.76 -20.05 -25.18
CA ALA A 30 -15.55 -21.28 -24.98
C ALA A 30 -15.89 -21.54 -23.50
N ARG A 31 -15.07 -21.05 -22.57
CA ARG A 31 -15.31 -21.12 -21.12
C ARG A 31 -16.19 -19.99 -20.58
N GLY A 32 -16.69 -19.10 -21.45
CA GLY A 32 -17.58 -18.00 -21.09
C GLY A 32 -16.85 -16.72 -20.66
N VAL A 33 -15.58 -16.54 -21.02
CA VAL A 33 -14.90 -15.23 -20.92
C VAL A 33 -15.28 -14.41 -22.14
N ASP A 34 -15.67 -13.17 -21.92
CA ASP A 34 -16.06 -12.25 -22.98
C ASP A 34 -14.82 -11.54 -23.56
N VAL A 35 -14.39 -11.93 -24.76
CA VAL A 35 -13.19 -11.37 -25.39
C VAL A 35 -13.59 -10.42 -26.52
N TRP A 36 -13.36 -9.13 -26.34
CA TRP A 36 -13.76 -8.10 -27.32
C TRP A 36 -12.64 -7.88 -28.34
N GLY A 37 -12.82 -8.38 -29.56
CA GLY A 37 -11.80 -8.26 -30.60
C GLY A 37 -10.56 -9.06 -30.21
N PRO A 38 -10.54 -10.38 -30.48
CA PRO A 38 -9.43 -11.28 -30.17
C PRO A 38 -8.04 -10.75 -30.57
N GLU A 39 -7.95 -9.95 -31.63
CA GLU A 39 -6.73 -9.31 -32.12
C GLU A 39 -6.15 -8.24 -31.18
N ARG A 40 -6.92 -7.78 -30.18
CA ARG A 40 -6.51 -6.77 -29.18
C ARG A 40 -6.19 -7.36 -27.82
N VAL A 41 -6.28 -8.68 -27.69
CA VAL A 41 -6.05 -9.40 -26.43
C VAL A 41 -4.93 -10.41 -26.60
N TYR A 42 -3.97 -10.34 -25.69
CA TYR A 42 -2.88 -11.31 -25.58
C TYR A 42 -2.87 -11.94 -24.20
N VAL A 43 -2.80 -13.26 -24.15
CA VAL A 43 -2.67 -14.03 -22.91
C VAL A 43 -1.46 -14.93 -23.01
N ALA A 44 -0.37 -14.53 -22.35
CA ALA A 44 0.90 -15.24 -22.38
C ALA A 44 0.75 -16.69 -21.90
N ALA A 45 1.63 -17.57 -22.40
CA ALA A 45 1.57 -19.02 -22.16
C ALA A 45 1.63 -19.40 -20.67
N ASP A 46 2.31 -18.59 -19.86
CA ASP A 46 2.49 -18.79 -18.43
C ASP A 46 1.26 -18.48 -17.58
N VAL A 47 0.26 -17.77 -18.13
CA VAL A 47 -1.00 -17.48 -17.43
C VAL A 47 -1.86 -18.74 -17.37
N PRO A 48 -2.24 -19.26 -16.19
CA PRO A 48 -3.16 -20.37 -16.11
C PRO A 48 -4.56 -19.91 -16.55
N LEU A 49 -5.11 -20.46 -17.64
CA LEU A 49 -6.47 -20.11 -18.10
C LEU A 49 -7.54 -20.43 -17.04
N GLY A 50 -7.24 -21.35 -16.11
CA GLY A 50 -7.99 -21.62 -14.88
C GLY A 50 -8.27 -20.38 -14.02
N ASN A 51 -7.37 -19.40 -14.03
CA ASN A 51 -7.42 -18.21 -13.19
C ASN A 51 -8.24 -17.07 -13.79
N ILE A 52 -8.73 -17.22 -15.03
CA ILE A 52 -9.61 -16.24 -15.67
C ILE A 52 -11.03 -16.80 -15.56
N GLU A 53 -11.82 -16.21 -14.65
CA GLU A 53 -13.18 -16.67 -14.37
C GLU A 53 -14.13 -16.36 -15.53
N SER A 54 -15.10 -17.25 -15.75
CA SER A 54 -16.19 -17.02 -16.70
C SER A 54 -17.01 -15.78 -16.31
N GLY A 55 -17.51 -15.05 -17.30
CA GLY A 55 -18.21 -13.78 -17.13
C GLY A 55 -17.29 -12.58 -16.84
N SER A 56 -15.96 -12.74 -16.94
CA SER A 56 -15.03 -11.60 -17.06
C SER A 56 -14.93 -11.13 -18.52
N SER A 57 -14.58 -9.86 -18.73
CA SER A 57 -14.38 -9.28 -20.05
C SER A 57 -12.94 -8.82 -20.28
N LEU A 58 -12.32 -9.30 -21.36
CA LEU A 58 -11.00 -8.88 -21.83
C LEU A 58 -11.17 -8.02 -23.09
N ILE A 59 -10.79 -6.74 -23.03
CA ILE A 59 -11.13 -5.77 -24.09
C ILE A 59 -9.89 -5.31 -24.87
N ASN A 60 -8.93 -4.70 -24.18
CA ASN A 60 -7.66 -4.25 -24.75
C ASN A 60 -6.56 -4.66 -23.77
N ALA A 61 -6.21 -5.95 -23.70
CA ALA A 61 -5.47 -6.48 -22.57
C ALA A 61 -4.28 -7.36 -22.97
N THR A 62 -3.16 -7.18 -22.28
CA THR A 62 -2.05 -8.14 -22.26
C THR A 62 -1.97 -8.72 -20.85
N LEU A 63 -2.18 -10.02 -20.72
CA LEU A 63 -2.06 -10.75 -19.47
C LEU A 63 -0.80 -11.61 -19.50
N SER A 64 0.04 -11.52 -18.48
CA SER A 64 1.24 -12.34 -18.32
C SER A 64 1.51 -12.70 -16.87
N GLY A 65 2.34 -13.72 -16.63
CA GLY A 65 2.77 -14.12 -15.30
C GLY A 65 1.90 -15.20 -14.67
N PRO A 66 2.51 -16.19 -13.98
CA PRO A 66 1.82 -17.37 -13.48
C PRO A 66 0.82 -17.08 -12.35
N GLU A 67 0.97 -15.94 -11.66
CA GLU A 67 0.05 -15.55 -10.59
C GLU A 67 -1.14 -14.71 -11.09
N THR A 68 -1.20 -14.39 -12.39
CA THR A 68 -2.28 -13.55 -12.93
C THR A 68 -3.63 -14.22 -12.81
N ARG A 69 -4.60 -13.47 -12.27
CA ARG A 69 -5.99 -13.88 -12.02
C ARG A 69 -6.93 -12.75 -12.38
N VAL A 70 -8.08 -13.11 -12.96
CA VAL A 70 -9.19 -12.19 -13.25
C VAL A 70 -10.49 -12.79 -12.74
N GLY A 71 -11.13 -12.14 -11.77
CA GLY A 71 -12.41 -12.57 -11.23
C GLY A 71 -13.60 -12.28 -12.16
N ARG A 72 -14.70 -13.00 -11.95
CA ARG A 72 -15.96 -12.81 -12.68
C ARG A 72 -16.45 -11.36 -12.59
N GLY A 73 -17.08 -10.86 -13.66
CA GLY A 73 -17.62 -9.50 -13.74
C GLY A 73 -16.55 -8.43 -13.95
N SER A 74 -15.27 -8.78 -13.81
CA SER A 74 -14.17 -7.84 -14.02
C SER A 74 -13.97 -7.53 -15.49
N ARG A 75 -13.64 -6.27 -15.79
CA ARG A 75 -13.48 -5.72 -17.13
C ARG A 75 -12.10 -5.12 -17.28
N ILE A 76 -11.29 -5.70 -18.17
CA ILE A 76 -9.88 -5.34 -18.34
C ILE A 76 -9.68 -4.58 -19.66
N GLY A 77 -9.09 -3.38 -19.57
CA GLY A 77 -8.80 -2.52 -20.71
C GLY A 77 -10.00 -1.67 -21.16
N VAL A 78 -10.85 -1.23 -20.22
CA VAL A 78 -12.12 -0.50 -20.54
C VAL A 78 -11.90 0.86 -21.19
N SER A 79 -10.74 1.50 -21.00
CA SER A 79 -10.41 2.83 -21.54
C SER A 79 -9.16 2.84 -22.42
N GLY A 80 -8.73 1.67 -22.89
CA GLY A 80 -7.54 1.47 -23.71
C GLY A 80 -6.66 0.32 -23.21
N HIS A 81 -5.45 0.20 -23.73
CA HIS A 81 -4.58 -0.95 -23.47
C HIS A 81 -4.15 -1.08 -22.00
N ALA A 82 -4.43 -2.24 -21.40
CA ALA A 82 -4.03 -2.63 -20.06
C ALA A 82 -3.00 -3.76 -20.10
N ARG A 83 -1.79 -3.51 -19.63
CA ARG A 83 -0.76 -4.54 -19.39
C ARG A 83 -0.86 -5.02 -17.95
N VAL A 84 -1.17 -6.29 -17.76
CA VAL A 84 -1.39 -6.92 -16.45
C VAL A 84 -0.40 -8.06 -16.27
N GLU A 85 0.45 -7.96 -15.25
CA GLU A 85 1.54 -8.91 -14.99
C GLU A 85 1.53 -9.33 -13.52
N ASN A 86 1.34 -10.63 -13.24
CA ASN A 86 1.28 -11.19 -11.89
C ASN A 86 0.31 -10.45 -10.94
N CYS A 87 -0.84 -10.01 -11.45
CA CYS A 87 -1.86 -9.34 -10.64
C CYS A 87 -2.97 -10.28 -10.21
N GLN A 88 -3.43 -10.12 -8.97
CA GLN A 88 -4.59 -10.84 -8.44
C GLN A 88 -5.78 -9.89 -8.44
N ILE A 89 -6.64 -10.04 -9.44
CA ILE A 89 -7.80 -9.19 -9.66
C ILE A 89 -9.04 -9.92 -9.17
N GLY A 90 -9.77 -9.29 -8.24
CA GLY A 90 -11.03 -9.76 -7.69
C GLY A 90 -12.17 -9.73 -8.70
N ARG A 91 -13.39 -9.88 -8.19
CA ARG A 91 -14.63 -9.81 -8.98
C ARG A 91 -15.10 -8.37 -9.15
N ASP A 92 -15.81 -8.12 -10.24
CA ASP A 92 -16.41 -6.82 -10.54
C ASP A 92 -15.38 -5.65 -10.55
N VAL A 93 -14.11 -5.95 -10.86
CA VAL A 93 -13.03 -4.96 -10.94
C VAL A 93 -12.99 -4.35 -12.34
N GLU A 94 -12.85 -3.02 -12.41
CA GLU A 94 -12.67 -2.32 -13.69
C GLU A 94 -11.25 -1.77 -13.80
N LEU A 95 -10.49 -2.24 -14.79
CA LEU A 95 -9.16 -1.69 -15.11
C LEU A 95 -9.20 -0.97 -16.46
N GLY A 96 -8.86 0.31 -16.43
CA GLY A 96 -8.64 1.13 -17.62
C GLY A 96 -7.29 0.84 -18.29
N ALA A 97 -6.92 1.70 -19.24
CA ALA A 97 -5.59 1.68 -19.82
C ALA A 97 -4.50 1.84 -18.74
N GLY A 98 -3.35 1.19 -18.89
CA GLY A 98 -2.26 1.33 -17.94
C GLY A 98 -1.37 0.11 -17.80
N SER A 99 -0.48 0.17 -16.81
CA SER A 99 0.40 -0.93 -16.42
C SER A 99 0.09 -1.36 -14.99
N TYR A 100 -0.18 -2.64 -14.80
CA TYR A 100 -0.52 -3.26 -13.52
C TYR A 100 0.44 -4.44 -13.32
N GLN A 101 1.29 -4.35 -12.30
CA GLN A 101 2.37 -5.32 -12.10
C GLN A 101 2.46 -5.72 -10.63
N ASN A 102 2.43 -7.02 -10.35
CA ASN A 102 2.70 -7.60 -9.05
C ASN A 102 1.83 -7.02 -7.90
N ALA A 103 0.56 -6.73 -8.20
CA ALA A 103 -0.37 -6.05 -7.29
C ALA A 103 -1.66 -6.84 -7.06
N THR A 104 -2.29 -6.58 -5.92
CA THR A 104 -3.57 -7.21 -5.53
C THR A 104 -4.68 -6.17 -5.53
N LEU A 105 -5.75 -6.42 -6.29
CA LEU A 105 -6.91 -5.55 -6.40
C LEU A 105 -8.15 -6.38 -6.05
N LEU A 106 -8.77 -6.09 -4.92
CA LEU A 106 -9.92 -6.85 -4.41
C LEU A 106 -11.22 -6.47 -5.11
N ASP A 107 -12.32 -7.08 -4.69
CA ASP A 107 -13.60 -7.01 -5.39
C ASP A 107 -14.10 -5.56 -5.54
N SER A 108 -14.68 -5.23 -6.70
CA SER A 108 -15.26 -3.92 -6.99
C SER A 108 -14.28 -2.73 -6.99
N VAL A 109 -12.97 -2.97 -7.01
CA VAL A 109 -11.98 -1.92 -7.27
C VAL A 109 -12.18 -1.33 -8.66
N ARG A 110 -12.03 0.00 -8.81
CA ARG A 110 -12.00 0.65 -10.13
C ARG A 110 -10.76 1.48 -10.28
N VAL A 111 -10.01 1.22 -11.33
CA VAL A 111 -8.86 2.03 -11.73
C VAL A 111 -9.12 2.57 -13.12
N ARG A 112 -9.25 3.90 -13.25
CA ARG A 112 -9.45 4.56 -14.54
C ARG A 112 -8.16 4.50 -15.38
N GLY A 113 -8.20 5.10 -16.57
CA GLY A 113 -7.10 5.00 -17.54
C GLY A 113 -5.79 5.67 -17.12
N PHE A 114 -4.72 5.27 -17.80
CA PHE A 114 -3.35 5.75 -17.64
C PHE A 114 -2.71 5.48 -16.28
N ALA A 115 -3.12 4.40 -15.59
CA ALA A 115 -2.58 4.05 -14.29
C ALA A 115 -1.22 3.32 -14.38
N GLU A 116 -0.38 3.47 -13.35
CA GLU A 116 0.84 2.71 -13.14
C GLU A 116 0.83 2.08 -11.73
N ILE A 117 0.32 0.85 -11.63
CA ILE A 117 0.19 0.12 -10.37
C ILE A 117 1.30 -0.93 -10.30
N ARG A 118 2.15 -0.85 -9.27
CA ARG A 118 3.35 -1.69 -9.15
C ARG A 118 3.36 -2.53 -7.88
N GLU A 119 4.45 -3.27 -7.69
CA GLU A 119 4.60 -4.24 -6.61
C GLU A 119 4.37 -3.64 -5.22
N GLY A 120 3.86 -4.48 -4.30
CA GLY A 120 3.52 -4.07 -2.94
C GLY A 120 2.23 -3.26 -2.84
N THR A 121 1.51 -3.07 -3.95
CA THR A 121 0.22 -2.37 -3.94
C THR A 121 -0.92 -3.32 -3.63
N LEU A 122 -1.74 -2.94 -2.64
CA LEU A 122 -2.99 -3.59 -2.26
C LEU A 122 -4.12 -2.56 -2.30
N LEU A 123 -5.10 -2.80 -3.16
CA LEU A 123 -6.34 -2.03 -3.20
C LEU A 123 -7.46 -2.93 -2.69
N GLU A 124 -8.02 -2.61 -1.52
CA GLU A 124 -9.14 -3.35 -0.97
C GLU A 124 -10.46 -3.04 -1.68
N GLU A 125 -11.52 -3.72 -1.26
CA GLU A 125 -12.81 -3.66 -1.92
C GLU A 125 -13.33 -2.23 -2.10
N GLN A 126 -13.93 -1.98 -3.26
CA GLN A 126 -14.59 -0.72 -3.60
C GLN A 126 -13.69 0.52 -3.64
N VAL A 127 -12.36 0.37 -3.57
CA VAL A 127 -11.43 1.49 -3.79
C VAL A 127 -11.61 2.05 -5.21
N ASP A 128 -11.67 3.37 -5.32
CA ASP A 128 -11.68 4.07 -6.60
C ASP A 128 -10.37 4.83 -6.83
N VAL A 129 -9.84 4.66 -8.03
CA VAL A 129 -8.64 5.34 -8.49
C VAL A 129 -8.97 6.02 -9.80
N ALA A 130 -8.89 7.35 -9.83
CA ALA A 130 -9.11 8.10 -11.05
C ALA A 130 -7.91 7.96 -12.01
N HIS A 131 -7.86 8.79 -13.06
CA HIS A 131 -6.92 8.55 -14.14
C HIS A 131 -5.50 9.03 -13.79
N SER A 132 -4.50 8.45 -14.43
CA SER A 132 -3.10 8.90 -14.31
C SER A 132 -2.53 8.80 -12.89
N ALA A 133 -2.95 7.78 -12.12
CA ALA A 133 -2.42 7.51 -10.79
C ALA A 133 -1.30 6.47 -10.82
N ALA A 134 -0.26 6.66 -10.00
CA ALA A 134 0.89 5.78 -9.90
C ALA A 134 1.12 5.32 -8.45
N PHE A 135 1.11 4.00 -8.22
CA PHE A 135 1.23 3.39 -6.90
C PHE A 135 2.35 2.35 -6.81
N LYS A 136 3.00 2.26 -5.64
CA LYS A 136 3.99 1.21 -5.28
C LYS A 136 4.09 1.09 -3.78
N ASN A 137 4.08 -0.13 -3.23
CA ASN A 137 4.03 -0.32 -1.77
C ASN A 137 2.94 0.56 -1.15
N THR A 138 1.74 0.54 -1.74
CA THR A 138 0.63 1.40 -1.33
C THR A 138 -0.55 0.52 -0.94
N VAL A 139 -1.05 0.71 0.27
CA VAL A 139 -2.22 0.00 0.79
C VAL A 139 -3.35 0.99 0.92
N LEU A 140 -4.43 0.81 0.16
CA LEU A 140 -5.67 1.57 0.29
C LEU A 140 -6.76 0.62 0.78
N THR A 141 -7.31 0.87 1.97
CA THR A 141 -8.41 0.04 2.49
C THR A 141 -9.73 0.39 1.82
N ALA A 142 -10.77 -0.40 2.09
CA ALA A 142 -12.13 -0.05 1.70
C ALA A 142 -12.49 1.38 2.19
N ALA A 143 -13.41 2.04 1.46
CA ALA A 143 -13.80 3.44 1.66
C ALA A 143 -12.69 4.48 1.39
N VAL A 144 -11.77 4.20 0.46
CA VAL A 144 -10.80 5.18 -0.05
C VAL A 144 -11.06 5.50 -1.52
N VAL A 145 -11.08 6.80 -1.84
CA VAL A 145 -11.17 7.32 -3.21
C VAL A 145 -9.97 8.22 -3.49
N THR A 146 -9.32 7.99 -4.63
CA THR A 146 -8.20 8.80 -5.09
C THR A 146 -8.55 9.49 -6.40
N GLY A 147 -8.24 10.79 -6.45
CA GLY A 147 -8.36 11.66 -7.61
C GLY A 147 -7.35 11.30 -8.69
N SER A 148 -7.18 12.23 -9.63
CA SER A 148 -6.31 12.00 -10.79
C SER A 148 -4.91 12.50 -10.53
N LEU A 149 -3.92 12.08 -11.33
CA LEU A 149 -2.54 12.57 -11.23
C LEU A 149 -1.90 12.36 -9.84
N ILE A 150 -2.23 11.24 -9.19
CA ILE A 150 -1.72 10.89 -7.86
C ILE A 150 -0.41 10.12 -7.99
N ASN A 151 0.58 10.43 -7.17
CA ASN A 151 1.76 9.59 -7.00
C ASN A 151 1.95 9.23 -5.53
N TYR A 152 1.44 8.05 -5.16
CA TYR A 152 1.58 7.50 -3.81
C TYR A 152 2.45 6.26 -3.86
N CYS A 153 3.71 6.42 -3.45
CA CYS A 153 4.61 5.30 -3.19
C CYS A 153 4.85 5.19 -1.69
N ASP A 154 4.89 3.98 -1.10
CA ASP A 154 5.24 3.79 0.32
C ASP A 154 4.22 4.41 1.29
N LEU A 155 2.92 4.17 1.07
CA LEU A 155 1.82 4.78 1.84
C LEU A 155 0.81 3.73 2.33
N PHE A 156 0.29 3.91 3.54
CA PHE A 156 -0.93 3.24 4.00
C PHE A 156 -2.04 4.28 4.15
N MET A 157 -3.24 3.99 3.65
CA MET A 157 -4.41 4.85 3.80
C MET A 157 -5.66 4.07 4.14
N SER A 158 -6.39 4.55 5.15
CA SER A 158 -7.70 4.05 5.55
C SER A 158 -8.59 5.17 6.08
N GLY A 159 -9.88 4.85 6.29
CA GLY A 159 -10.84 5.73 6.95
C GLY A 159 -12.08 6.01 6.10
N GLY A 160 -13.17 6.39 6.76
CA GLY A 160 -14.51 6.43 6.18
C GLY A 160 -15.37 5.28 6.69
N THR A 161 -16.65 5.31 6.31
CA THR A 161 -17.66 4.31 6.72
C THR A 161 -18.25 3.54 5.55
N SER A 162 -18.10 4.04 4.32
CA SER A 162 -18.57 3.36 3.13
C SER A 162 -17.96 3.99 1.88
N ARG A 163 -18.24 3.43 0.70
CA ARG A 163 -17.92 4.08 -0.57
C ARG A 163 -18.54 5.48 -0.74
N LYS A 164 -19.67 5.77 -0.08
CA LYS A 164 -20.33 7.09 -0.13
C LYS A 164 -19.78 8.09 0.89
N ASP A 165 -19.28 7.58 2.01
CA ASP A 165 -18.66 8.35 3.08
C ASP A 165 -17.22 7.85 3.24
N HIS A 166 -16.38 8.30 2.33
CA HIS A 166 -15.03 7.79 2.09
C HIS A 166 -13.96 8.82 2.45
N SER A 167 -12.75 8.35 2.74
CA SER A 167 -11.58 9.24 2.72
C SER A 167 -11.21 9.57 1.28
N GLU A 168 -10.89 10.82 1.02
CA GLU A 168 -10.67 11.34 -0.33
C GLU A 168 -9.26 11.94 -0.48
N VAL A 169 -8.64 11.64 -1.62
CA VAL A 169 -7.40 12.26 -2.06
C VAL A 169 -7.67 13.08 -3.31
N GLY A 170 -7.61 14.40 -3.18
CA GLY A 170 -7.76 15.33 -4.29
C GLY A 170 -6.65 15.17 -5.33
N SER A 171 -6.99 15.47 -6.58
CA SER A 171 -6.09 15.30 -7.73
C SER A 171 -4.77 16.03 -7.57
N GLY A 172 -3.68 15.46 -8.08
CA GLY A 172 -2.33 16.03 -8.02
C GLY A 172 -1.60 15.83 -6.69
N ALA A 173 -2.15 15.03 -5.77
CA ALA A 173 -1.47 14.75 -4.51
C ALA A 173 -0.25 13.82 -4.68
N VAL A 174 0.85 14.13 -3.99
CA VAL A 174 2.10 13.37 -4.07
C VAL A 174 2.61 13.00 -2.67
N HIS A 175 3.02 11.75 -2.47
CA HIS A 175 3.83 11.38 -1.33
C HIS A 175 5.31 11.48 -1.70
N PHE A 176 6.01 12.48 -1.14
CA PHE A 176 7.44 12.66 -1.27
C PHE A 176 8.17 11.69 -0.33
N ASN A 177 8.30 10.44 -0.78
CA ASN A 177 8.93 9.35 -0.03
C ASN A 177 10.46 9.38 -0.08
N PHE A 178 11.09 10.07 -1.04
CA PHE A 178 12.55 10.15 -1.14
C PHE A 178 13.11 11.45 -0.58
N ASP A 179 14.21 11.36 0.17
CA ASP A 179 15.01 12.52 0.55
C ASP A 179 16.25 12.73 -0.37
N PRO A 180 16.92 13.89 -0.29
CA PRO A 180 18.11 14.17 -1.12
C PRO A 180 19.30 13.22 -0.91
N ARG A 181 19.28 12.34 0.11
CA ARG A 181 20.29 11.31 0.36
C ARG A 181 19.93 9.96 -0.28
N GLY A 182 18.80 9.91 -0.98
CA GLY A 182 18.24 8.71 -1.59
C GLY A 182 17.58 7.77 -0.58
N ASP A 183 17.32 8.22 0.64
CA ASP A 183 16.60 7.43 1.64
C ASP A 183 15.10 7.50 1.41
N LYS A 184 14.43 6.36 1.64
CA LYS A 184 12.98 6.26 1.47
C LYS A 184 12.27 6.21 2.80
N TRP A 185 11.16 6.92 2.88
CA TRP A 185 10.29 7.00 4.04
C TRP A 185 8.85 6.66 3.66
N SER A 186 8.10 6.15 4.63
CA SER A 186 6.71 5.78 4.44
C SER A 186 5.79 6.64 5.31
N SER A 187 4.60 6.96 4.81
CA SER A 187 3.62 7.78 5.53
C SER A 187 2.29 7.05 5.68
N MET A 188 1.48 7.52 6.61
CA MET A 188 0.20 6.90 6.95
C MET A 188 -0.92 7.94 7.01
N ILE A 189 -2.08 7.59 6.47
CA ILE A 189 -3.32 8.37 6.54
C ILE A 189 -4.37 7.46 7.18
N GLY A 190 -4.90 7.84 8.34
CA GLY A 190 -5.64 6.92 9.20
C GLY A 190 -4.72 5.88 9.86
N ASP A 191 -5.29 4.76 10.29
CA ASP A 191 -4.56 3.62 10.87
C ASP A 191 -5.25 2.28 10.56
N ALA A 192 -4.75 1.18 11.10
CA ALA A 192 -5.30 -0.16 10.84
C ALA A 192 -6.77 -0.33 11.26
N THR A 193 -7.31 0.48 12.18
CA THR A 193 -8.71 0.39 12.59
C THR A 193 -9.68 0.87 11.52
N GLY A 194 -9.20 1.61 10.51
CA GLY A 194 -10.02 2.05 9.39
C GLY A 194 -10.64 0.90 8.57
N VAL A 195 -10.08 -0.32 8.67
CA VAL A 195 -10.68 -1.53 8.07
C VAL A 195 -12.06 -1.86 8.63
N LEU A 196 -12.45 -1.26 9.77
CA LEU A 196 -13.73 -1.47 10.43
C LEU A 196 -14.86 -0.61 9.87
N LEU A 197 -14.57 0.32 8.94
CA LEU A 197 -15.56 1.19 8.32
C LEU A 197 -16.39 1.99 9.34
N LYS A 198 -15.75 2.44 10.42
CA LYS A 198 -16.35 3.20 11.53
C LYS A 198 -15.52 4.43 11.91
N SER A 199 -14.66 4.89 11.01
CA SER A 199 -13.75 6.01 11.23
C SER A 199 -14.19 7.24 10.46
N ALA A 200 -13.97 8.43 11.01
CA ALA A 200 -14.18 9.67 10.28
C ALA A 200 -13.27 9.71 9.03
N PRO A 201 -13.80 10.13 7.86
CA PRO A 201 -13.01 10.20 6.64
C PRO A 201 -11.89 11.25 6.77
N VAL A 202 -10.77 11.00 6.09
CA VAL A 202 -9.70 11.99 5.91
C VAL A 202 -9.83 12.62 4.54
N PHE A 203 -9.70 13.95 4.47
CA PHE A 203 -9.69 14.68 3.20
C PHE A 203 -8.30 15.24 2.93
N VAL A 204 -7.66 14.83 1.84
CA VAL A 204 -6.41 15.42 1.35
C VAL A 204 -6.72 16.29 0.15
N GLY A 205 -6.67 17.61 0.28
CA GLY A 205 -6.97 18.53 -0.81
C GLY A 205 -6.06 18.35 -2.04
N GLY A 206 -6.54 18.76 -3.21
CA GLY A 206 -5.78 18.62 -4.46
C GLY A 206 -4.45 19.38 -4.45
N ASN A 207 -3.51 18.93 -5.27
CA ASN A 207 -2.13 19.45 -5.35
C ASN A 207 -1.41 19.51 -3.99
N SER A 208 -1.77 18.63 -3.05
CA SER A 208 -1.08 18.53 -1.75
C SER A 208 0.15 17.63 -1.84
N GLY A 209 1.09 17.84 -0.93
CA GLY A 209 2.29 17.03 -0.81
C GLY A 209 2.45 16.47 0.59
N LEU A 210 2.84 15.20 0.71
CA LEU A 210 3.16 14.58 2.00
C LEU A 210 4.67 14.32 2.04
N VAL A 211 5.40 15.00 2.90
CA VAL A 211 6.86 14.87 3.00
C VAL A 211 7.18 13.84 4.05
N GLY A 212 7.44 12.61 3.61
CA GLY A 212 7.55 11.45 4.48
C GLY A 212 8.74 11.51 5.45
N PRO A 213 8.62 10.85 6.62
CA PRO A 213 7.43 10.13 7.10
C PRO A 213 6.48 11.05 7.88
N VAL A 214 5.18 11.01 7.58
CA VAL A 214 4.11 11.70 8.32
C VAL A 214 2.95 10.76 8.65
N ALA A 215 2.21 11.06 9.73
CA ALA A 215 0.89 10.49 10.03
C ALA A 215 -0.19 11.57 9.97
N ILE A 216 -1.32 11.24 9.36
CA ILE A 216 -2.53 12.07 9.33
C ILE A 216 -3.66 11.25 9.95
N ASP A 217 -4.21 11.71 11.07
CA ASP A 217 -5.24 10.98 11.81
C ASP A 217 -6.64 11.15 11.18
N PHE A 218 -7.59 10.30 11.58
CA PHE A 218 -8.97 10.34 11.09
C PHE A 218 -9.66 11.70 11.32
N GLY A 219 -10.52 12.09 10.37
CA GLY A 219 -11.23 13.37 10.41
C GLY A 219 -10.37 14.59 10.06
N ALA A 220 -9.07 14.41 9.78
CA ALA A 220 -8.23 15.51 9.34
C ALA A 220 -8.59 16.00 7.94
N VAL A 221 -8.41 17.30 7.71
CA VAL A 221 -8.59 17.96 6.42
C VAL A 221 -7.29 18.67 6.06
N ILE A 222 -6.65 18.25 4.96
CA ILE A 222 -5.49 18.96 4.40
C ILE A 222 -6.02 19.93 3.35
N ALA A 223 -5.79 21.22 3.53
CA ALA A 223 -6.19 22.21 2.53
C ALA A 223 -5.42 22.01 1.22
N ALA A 224 -6.09 22.23 0.09
CA ALA A 224 -5.48 22.11 -1.23
C ALA A 224 -4.20 22.96 -1.35
N GLY A 225 -3.19 22.43 -2.05
CA GLY A 225 -1.89 23.07 -2.21
C GLY A 225 -0.98 23.00 -0.97
N SER A 226 -1.38 22.32 0.11
CA SER A 226 -0.55 22.20 1.31
C SER A 226 0.55 21.16 1.16
N ILE A 227 1.75 21.46 1.69
CA ILE A 227 2.84 20.50 1.80
C ILE A 227 3.01 20.09 3.26
N VAL A 228 2.44 18.96 3.64
CA VAL A 228 2.45 18.41 5.00
C VAL A 228 3.84 17.90 5.35
N ARG A 229 4.46 18.48 6.39
CA ARG A 229 5.82 18.14 6.86
C ARG A 229 5.86 17.60 8.28
N ARG A 230 4.70 17.55 8.94
CA ARG A 230 4.52 17.11 10.33
C ARG A 230 3.25 16.32 10.44
N ASN A 231 3.14 15.52 11.49
CA ASN A 231 1.91 14.77 11.76
C ASN A 231 0.73 15.72 11.97
N VAL A 232 -0.44 15.32 11.49
CA VAL A 232 -1.69 16.07 11.60
C VAL A 232 -2.64 15.28 12.49
N GLY A 233 -3.11 15.90 13.57
CA GLY A 233 -4.01 15.27 14.54
C GLY A 233 -5.44 15.11 14.02
N PRO A 234 -6.30 14.43 14.77
CA PRO A 234 -7.65 14.12 14.32
C PRO A 234 -8.55 15.36 14.31
N ASN A 235 -9.58 15.34 13.46
CA ASN A 235 -10.65 16.35 13.42
C ASN A 235 -10.15 17.81 13.31
N CYS A 236 -9.07 18.05 12.55
CA CYS A 236 -8.50 19.38 12.37
C CYS A 236 -8.22 19.69 10.90
N ILE A 237 -8.14 20.98 10.56
CA ILE A 237 -7.69 21.44 9.26
C ILE A 237 -6.20 21.83 9.32
N HIS A 238 -5.40 21.29 8.40
CA HIS A 238 -4.00 21.66 8.19
C HIS A 238 -3.86 22.55 6.96
N VAL A 239 -3.24 23.71 7.16
CA VAL A 239 -2.82 24.63 6.11
C VAL A 239 -1.33 24.90 6.33
N GLU A 240 -0.50 24.56 5.36
CA GLU A 240 0.94 24.81 5.49
C GLU A 240 1.24 26.31 5.40
N ALA A 241 1.97 26.84 6.39
CA ALA A 241 2.42 28.23 6.38
C ALA A 241 3.55 28.45 5.35
N MET A 242 3.68 29.69 4.87
CA MET A 242 4.83 30.08 4.02
C MET A 242 6.14 29.80 4.75
N LEU A 243 7.02 29.00 4.13
CA LEU A 243 8.37 28.78 4.63
C LEU A 243 9.16 30.09 4.55
N SER A 244 9.89 30.43 5.62
CA SER A 244 10.88 31.51 5.57
C SER A 244 12.01 31.15 4.60
N GLN A 245 12.58 32.14 3.91
CA GLN A 245 13.74 31.94 3.06
C GLN A 245 14.92 31.42 3.89
N LEU A 246 15.25 30.15 3.72
CA LEU A 246 16.35 29.47 4.41
C LEU A 246 17.21 28.77 3.36
N ALA A 247 18.08 29.53 2.68
CA ALA A 247 19.25 28.93 2.05
C ALA A 247 20.26 28.62 3.15
N GLN A 248 20.53 27.33 3.38
CA GLN A 248 21.44 26.87 4.42
C GLN A 248 22.42 25.84 3.82
N PRO A 249 23.68 25.78 4.30
CA PRO A 249 24.59 24.71 3.92
C PRO A 249 23.98 23.33 4.18
N PHE A 250 24.04 22.45 3.18
CA PHE A 250 23.55 21.07 3.27
C PHE A 250 24.71 20.10 3.07
N ASP A 251 24.92 19.22 4.04
CA ASP A 251 25.88 18.12 3.95
C ASP A 251 25.09 16.80 3.85
N PRO A 252 25.13 16.09 2.70
CA PRO A 252 24.36 14.87 2.50
C PRO A 252 24.80 13.72 3.42
N GLU A 253 26.03 13.77 3.95
CA GLU A 253 26.52 12.74 4.87
C GLU A 253 26.14 13.02 6.33
N ARG A 254 25.60 14.22 6.62
CA ARG A 254 25.22 14.63 7.96
C ARG A 254 23.73 14.35 8.21
N TYR A 255 23.44 13.28 8.96
CA TYR A 255 22.09 12.92 9.38
C TYR A 255 21.67 13.64 10.67
N THR A 256 20.38 13.90 10.81
CA THR A 256 19.77 14.53 11.99
C THR A 256 18.38 13.98 12.23
N MET A 257 17.95 13.94 13.49
CA MET A 257 16.55 13.72 13.87
C MET A 257 16.00 12.41 13.31
N LEU A 258 16.74 11.31 13.45
CA LEU A 258 16.34 10.02 12.90
C LEU A 258 15.32 9.29 13.78
N GLY A 259 15.34 9.49 15.10
CA GLY A 259 14.48 8.75 16.03
C GLY A 259 13.01 8.89 15.71
N GLY A 260 12.53 10.12 15.49
CA GLY A 260 11.15 10.38 15.09
C GLY A 260 10.76 9.69 13.79
N LYS A 261 11.66 9.66 12.80
CA LYS A 261 11.41 9.00 11.50
C LYS A 261 11.36 7.48 11.62
N PHE A 262 12.23 6.89 12.44
CA PHE A 262 12.23 5.46 12.74
C PHE A 262 10.96 5.04 13.48
N ILE A 263 10.55 5.81 14.50
CA ILE A 263 9.30 5.56 15.23
C ILE A 263 8.08 5.69 14.31
N GLN A 264 8.05 6.70 13.44
CA GLN A 264 6.94 6.89 12.49
C GLN A 264 6.87 5.75 11.46
N THR A 265 8.02 5.27 10.97
CA THR A 265 8.07 4.09 10.10
C THR A 265 7.58 2.83 10.85
N ALA A 266 7.97 2.68 12.12
CA ALA A 266 7.52 1.59 12.98
C ALA A 266 6.01 1.61 13.26
N ARG A 267 5.37 2.80 13.32
CA ARG A 267 3.90 2.93 13.39
C ARG A 267 3.23 2.34 12.16
N LEU A 268 3.69 2.72 10.97
CA LEU A 268 3.17 2.17 9.71
C LEU A 268 3.35 0.64 9.66
N VAL A 269 4.54 0.13 9.99
CA VAL A 269 4.79 -1.31 10.03
C VAL A 269 3.89 -2.01 11.05
N GLY A 270 3.66 -1.39 12.22
CA GLY A 270 2.68 -1.87 13.19
C GLY A 270 1.28 -1.99 12.59
N SER A 271 0.80 -0.96 11.91
CA SER A 271 -0.51 -0.99 11.23
C SER A 271 -0.58 -2.06 10.13
N LEU A 272 0.51 -2.31 9.41
CA LEU A 272 0.60 -3.42 8.46
C LEU A 272 0.52 -4.79 9.15
N HIS A 273 1.16 -4.99 10.30
CA HIS A 273 1.01 -6.21 11.10
C HIS A 273 -0.43 -6.42 11.61
N ALA A 274 -1.10 -5.34 12.01
CA ALA A 274 -2.50 -5.37 12.41
C ALA A 274 -3.40 -5.73 11.22
N LEU A 275 -3.11 -5.19 10.03
CA LEU A 275 -3.82 -5.54 8.80
C LEU A 275 -3.58 -7.01 8.42
N ASP A 276 -2.35 -7.52 8.49
CA ASP A 276 -2.07 -8.93 8.21
C ASP A 276 -2.85 -9.85 9.17
N SER A 277 -2.90 -9.50 10.46
CA SER A 277 -3.69 -10.22 11.47
C SER A 277 -5.18 -10.21 11.15
N TRP A 278 -5.71 -9.08 10.66
CA TRP A 278 -7.10 -8.98 10.18
C TRP A 278 -7.37 -9.92 9.01
N TYR A 279 -6.45 -9.98 8.04
CA TYR A 279 -6.56 -10.93 6.93
C TYR A 279 -6.52 -12.39 7.40
N GLU A 280 -5.60 -12.72 8.30
CA GLU A 280 -5.40 -14.07 8.80
C GLU A 280 -6.57 -14.59 9.63
N GLN A 281 -6.92 -13.84 10.68
CA GLN A 281 -7.81 -14.35 11.72
C GLN A 281 -9.28 -14.03 11.45
N VAL A 282 -9.57 -13.05 10.59
CA VAL A 282 -10.94 -12.63 10.27
C VAL A 282 -11.25 -12.92 8.81
N ARG A 283 -10.53 -12.32 7.87
CA ARG A 283 -10.93 -12.42 6.45
C ARG A 283 -10.80 -13.84 5.91
N LEU A 284 -9.67 -14.52 6.12
CA LEU A 284 -9.42 -15.88 5.65
C LEU A 284 -10.31 -16.92 6.35
N ALA A 285 -10.56 -16.74 7.66
CA ALA A 285 -11.42 -17.64 8.44
C ALA A 285 -12.85 -17.75 7.89
N PHE A 286 -13.35 -16.67 7.27
CA PHE A 286 -14.71 -16.61 6.71
C PHE A 286 -14.74 -16.35 5.20
N ALA A 287 -13.63 -16.60 4.50
CA ALA A 287 -13.49 -16.39 3.06
C ALA A 287 -14.21 -17.48 2.27
N ALA A 288 -14.92 -17.07 1.22
CA ALA A 288 -15.32 -17.99 0.16
C ALA A 288 -14.09 -18.50 -0.60
N ASP A 289 -14.20 -19.65 -1.27
CA ASP A 289 -13.05 -20.27 -1.94
C ASP A 289 -12.40 -19.38 -3.01
N TYR A 290 -13.20 -18.56 -3.71
CA TYR A 290 -12.66 -17.61 -4.70
C TYR A 290 -11.88 -16.45 -4.06
N GLN A 291 -12.17 -16.10 -2.80
CA GLN A 291 -11.52 -15.00 -2.08
C GLN A 291 -10.17 -15.41 -1.49
N LYS A 292 -10.00 -16.69 -1.11
CA LYS A 292 -8.79 -17.18 -0.45
C LYS A 292 -7.51 -16.84 -1.25
N PRO A 293 -7.40 -17.09 -2.57
CA PRO A 293 -6.21 -16.70 -3.34
C PRO A 293 -5.93 -15.20 -3.32
N LEU A 294 -6.98 -14.37 -3.35
CA LEU A 294 -6.85 -12.90 -3.29
C LEU A 294 -6.34 -12.46 -1.91
N TYR A 295 -6.84 -13.05 -0.83
CA TYR A 295 -6.44 -12.70 0.53
C TYR A 295 -5.02 -13.17 0.84
N TYR A 296 -4.62 -14.36 0.39
CA TYR A 296 -3.21 -14.76 0.47
C TYR A 296 -2.30 -13.81 -0.32
N ALA A 297 -2.74 -13.34 -1.49
CA ALA A 297 -1.99 -12.35 -2.25
C ALA A 297 -1.92 -10.99 -1.55
N ALA A 298 -3.00 -10.54 -0.91
CA ALA A 298 -3.02 -9.31 -0.12
C ALA A 298 -2.00 -9.37 1.03
N ARG A 299 -1.97 -10.49 1.78
CA ARG A 299 -0.95 -10.74 2.82
C ARG A 299 0.48 -10.68 2.26
N ARG A 300 0.73 -11.29 1.09
CA ARG A 300 2.05 -11.16 0.41
C ARG A 300 2.42 -9.71 0.10
N GLN A 301 1.47 -8.85 -0.29
CA GLN A 301 1.76 -7.42 -0.52
C GLN A 301 2.10 -6.69 0.78
N ILE A 302 1.40 -7.02 1.88
CA ILE A 302 1.67 -6.48 3.22
C ILE A 302 3.07 -6.88 3.68
N GLU A 303 3.41 -8.16 3.58
CA GLU A 303 4.74 -8.70 3.92
C GLU A 303 5.85 -8.03 3.10
N ARG A 304 5.65 -7.87 1.78
CA ARG A 304 6.60 -7.16 0.90
C ARG A 304 6.82 -5.72 1.37
N HIS A 305 5.76 -5.02 1.75
CA HIS A 305 5.84 -3.65 2.25
C HIS A 305 6.65 -3.61 3.56
N ILE A 306 6.36 -4.48 4.52
CA ILE A 306 7.10 -4.60 5.79
C ILE A 306 8.59 -4.88 5.53
N ALA A 307 8.90 -5.87 4.70
CA ALA A 307 10.27 -6.24 4.35
C ALA A 307 11.04 -5.08 3.72
N GLU A 308 10.40 -4.34 2.80
CA GLU A 308 11.02 -3.15 2.21
C GLU A 308 11.30 -2.07 3.28
N ARG A 309 10.41 -1.84 4.26
CA ARG A 309 10.70 -0.89 5.37
C ARG A 309 11.92 -1.31 6.18
N ALA A 310 12.02 -2.60 6.53
CA ALA A 310 13.17 -3.12 7.27
C ALA A 310 14.49 -2.91 6.50
N ILE A 311 14.51 -3.25 5.20
CA ILE A 311 15.67 -3.04 4.32
C ILE A 311 16.05 -1.55 4.24
N ARG A 312 15.06 -0.65 4.14
CA ARG A 312 15.33 0.80 4.05
C ARG A 312 15.94 1.35 5.33
N LEU A 313 15.43 1.00 6.50
CA LEU A 313 16.04 1.45 7.76
C LEU A 313 17.43 0.87 7.96
N GLN A 314 17.65 -0.41 7.62
CA GLN A 314 18.98 -1.02 7.68
C GLN A 314 20.01 -0.29 6.80
N ARG A 315 19.61 0.10 5.57
CA ARG A 315 20.47 0.90 4.67
C ARG A 315 20.83 2.26 5.26
N ILE A 316 19.93 2.89 6.02
CA ILE A 316 20.21 4.16 6.70
C ILE A 316 21.22 3.93 7.82
N ILE A 317 21.03 2.90 8.65
CA ILE A 317 21.96 2.56 9.74
C ILE A 317 23.38 2.33 9.20
N GLY A 318 23.52 1.62 8.08
CA GLY A 318 24.82 1.39 7.42
C GLY A 318 25.54 2.66 6.90
N LYS A 319 24.89 3.82 6.92
CA LYS A 319 25.50 5.11 6.56
C LYS A 319 25.95 5.92 7.79
N LEU A 320 25.57 5.52 9.01
CA LEU A 320 25.70 6.36 10.20
C LEU A 320 27.15 6.51 10.69
N ASP A 321 28.06 5.57 10.42
CA ASP A 321 29.50 5.73 10.70
C ASP A 321 30.12 6.96 10.01
N ARG A 322 29.68 7.27 8.79
CA ARG A 322 30.13 8.48 8.07
C ARG A 322 29.52 9.72 8.71
N SER A 323 28.23 9.66 9.05
CA SER A 323 27.53 10.75 9.73
C SER A 323 28.13 11.10 11.08
N ILE A 324 28.53 10.10 11.88
CA ILE A 324 29.22 10.30 13.16
C ILE A 324 30.53 11.08 12.94
N ARG A 325 31.37 10.66 12.00
CA ARG A 325 32.63 11.36 11.67
C ARG A 325 32.41 12.81 11.23
N LYS A 326 31.31 13.11 10.53
CA LYS A 326 30.94 14.50 10.19
C LYS A 326 30.53 15.31 11.40
N TRP A 327 29.82 14.70 12.35
CA TRP A 327 29.41 15.38 13.57
C TRP A 327 30.55 15.60 14.57
N GLU A 328 31.55 14.72 14.60
CA GLU A 328 32.76 14.89 15.42
C GLU A 328 33.57 16.14 15.03
N GLN A 329 33.42 16.61 13.79
CA GLN A 329 34.05 17.83 13.28
C GLN A 329 33.30 19.11 13.67
N VAL A 330 32.11 19.00 14.27
CA VAL A 330 31.26 20.15 14.63
C VAL A 330 31.26 20.32 16.14
N ALA A 331 31.71 21.47 16.63
CA ALA A 331 31.67 21.81 18.04
C ALA A 331 30.23 22.10 18.52
N GLY A 332 29.91 21.68 19.75
CA GLY A 332 28.66 22.04 20.46
C GLY A 332 27.66 20.89 20.64
N GLY A 333 26.68 21.08 21.54
CA GLY A 333 25.79 20.01 22.03
C GLY A 333 24.88 19.37 20.97
N ARG A 334 24.64 20.02 19.83
CA ARG A 334 23.87 19.42 18.72
C ARG A 334 24.59 18.22 18.09
N GLY A 335 25.93 18.29 17.96
CA GLY A 335 26.71 17.19 17.39
C GLY A 335 26.71 15.98 18.29
N GLU A 336 26.92 16.17 19.59
CA GLU A 336 26.88 15.12 20.60
C GLU A 336 25.52 14.38 20.64
N ALA A 337 24.42 15.12 20.55
CA ALA A 337 23.08 14.53 20.49
C ALA A 337 22.88 13.65 19.25
N CYS A 338 23.32 14.10 18.08
CA CYS A 338 23.23 13.32 16.84
C CYS A 338 24.13 12.08 16.89
N ILE A 339 25.36 12.20 17.39
CA ILE A 339 26.28 11.08 17.55
C ILE A 339 25.69 10.02 18.48
N ARG A 340 25.12 10.43 19.63
CA ARG A 340 24.46 9.51 20.56
C ARG A 340 23.30 8.77 19.89
N GLU A 341 22.41 9.49 19.20
CA GLU A 341 21.30 8.88 18.45
C GLU A 341 21.80 7.87 17.41
N HIS A 342 22.84 8.21 16.65
CA HIS A 342 23.42 7.32 15.65
C HIS A 342 24.03 6.05 16.27
N ARG A 343 24.76 6.18 17.38
CA ARG A 343 25.34 5.02 18.08
C ARG A 343 24.26 4.09 18.62
N VAL A 344 23.19 4.64 19.20
CA VAL A 344 22.02 3.86 19.65
C VAL A 344 21.43 3.05 18.49
N LEU A 345 21.21 3.69 17.34
CA LEU A 345 20.68 3.01 16.14
C LEU A 345 21.60 1.88 15.65
N MET A 346 22.91 2.12 15.61
CA MET A 346 23.88 1.12 15.17
C MET A 346 24.00 -0.06 16.14
N GLN A 347 24.06 0.20 17.45
CA GLN A 347 24.13 -0.83 18.48
C GLN A 347 22.88 -1.73 18.50
N ASN A 348 21.72 -1.17 18.15
CA ASN A 348 20.45 -1.88 18.16
C ASN A 348 19.99 -2.35 16.76
N GLN A 349 20.87 -2.36 15.75
CA GLN A 349 20.49 -2.66 14.36
C GLN A 349 19.72 -3.99 14.21
N GLU A 350 20.22 -5.07 14.83
CA GLU A 350 19.57 -6.38 14.76
C GLU A 350 18.19 -6.36 15.41
N GLN A 351 18.08 -5.73 16.58
CA GLN A 351 16.82 -5.58 17.30
C GLN A 351 15.80 -4.72 16.52
N ILE A 352 16.25 -3.68 15.83
CA ILE A 352 15.43 -2.82 14.97
C ILE A 352 14.85 -3.64 13.81
N VAL A 353 15.70 -4.37 13.06
CA VAL A 353 15.25 -5.20 11.93
C VAL A 353 14.28 -6.27 12.41
N LYS A 354 14.61 -6.95 13.51
CA LYS A 354 13.76 -7.96 14.16
C LYS A 354 12.40 -7.39 14.56
N THR A 355 12.40 -6.22 15.19
CA THR A 355 11.17 -5.53 15.64
C THR A 355 10.22 -5.23 14.49
N LEU A 356 10.75 -4.89 13.31
CA LEU A 356 9.94 -4.60 12.12
C LEU A 356 9.44 -5.87 11.43
N ALA A 357 10.31 -6.89 11.31
CA ALA A 357 10.04 -8.08 10.53
C ALA A 357 9.16 -9.10 11.26
N GLU A 358 9.31 -9.25 12.57
CA GLU A 358 8.59 -10.28 13.32
C GLU A 358 7.17 -9.84 13.67
N PRO A 359 6.14 -10.58 13.20
CA PRO A 359 4.81 -10.44 13.76
C PRO A 359 4.90 -10.73 15.25
N SER A 360 4.18 -9.95 16.03
CA SER A 360 4.03 -10.24 17.45
C SER A 360 3.38 -11.62 17.66
N PRO A 361 3.70 -12.37 18.74
CA PRO A 361 3.01 -13.61 19.06
C PRO A 361 1.49 -13.40 18.96
N PRO A 362 0.75 -14.36 18.37
CA PRO A 362 -0.59 -14.14 17.87
C PRO A 362 -1.47 -13.66 19.02
N LEU A 363 -1.87 -12.40 18.97
CA LEU A 363 -2.94 -11.92 19.81
C LEU A 363 -4.22 -12.45 19.14
N PRO A 364 -4.94 -13.40 19.75
CA PRO A 364 -6.12 -13.96 19.12
C PRO A 364 -7.18 -12.87 18.93
N ALA A 365 -7.88 -12.91 17.80
CA ALA A 365 -9.01 -12.04 17.53
C ALA A 365 -10.12 -12.26 18.60
N PRO A 366 -10.85 -11.21 19.01
CA PRO A 366 -11.85 -11.33 20.06
C PRO A 366 -13.00 -12.27 19.65
N GLU A 367 -13.21 -13.35 20.42
CA GLU A 367 -14.17 -14.42 20.10
C GLU A 367 -15.60 -13.89 19.87
N GLN A 368 -16.10 -13.05 20.78
CA GLN A 368 -17.44 -12.45 20.65
C GLN A 368 -17.57 -11.58 19.39
N ALA A 369 -16.50 -10.90 18.99
CA ALA A 369 -16.50 -10.08 17.78
C ALA A 369 -16.46 -10.95 16.51
N LEU A 370 -15.72 -12.07 16.54
CA LEU A 370 -15.73 -13.08 15.49
C LEU A 370 -17.11 -13.71 15.31
N GLU A 371 -17.78 -14.07 16.42
CA GLU A 371 -19.15 -14.58 16.38
C GLU A 371 -20.12 -13.56 15.77
N ASN A 372 -20.02 -12.28 16.15
CA ASN A 372 -20.83 -11.23 15.54
C ASN A 372 -20.55 -11.12 14.04
N TYR A 373 -19.27 -11.06 13.64
CA TYR A 373 -18.86 -11.00 12.24
C TYR A 373 -19.39 -12.19 11.42
N GLN A 374 -19.35 -13.40 11.99
CA GLN A 374 -19.86 -14.62 11.36
C GLN A 374 -21.38 -14.59 11.15
N LYS A 375 -22.12 -14.00 12.11
CA LYS A 375 -23.59 -13.86 12.02
C LYS A 375 -24.02 -12.90 10.90
N GLN A 376 -23.13 -12.02 10.44
CA GLN A 376 -23.42 -11.13 9.33
C GLN A 376 -23.44 -11.90 7.98
N ASP A 377 -24.44 -11.61 7.13
CA ASP A 377 -24.73 -12.40 5.93
C ASP A 377 -23.52 -12.57 5.01
N ALA A 378 -23.05 -13.83 4.89
CA ALA A 378 -21.95 -14.24 4.04
C ALA A 378 -22.14 -13.90 2.56
N LYS A 379 -23.38 -13.85 2.08
CA LYS A 379 -23.69 -13.59 0.67
C LYS A 379 -23.35 -12.16 0.25
N THR A 380 -23.22 -11.25 1.21
CA THR A 380 -23.01 -9.83 0.96
C THR A 380 -21.52 -9.44 0.86
N GLY A 381 -20.59 -10.35 1.19
CA GLY A 381 -19.15 -10.11 1.10
C GLY A 381 -18.53 -9.46 2.35
N HIS A 382 -17.26 -9.06 2.26
CA HIS A 382 -16.51 -8.54 3.41
C HIS A 382 -17.03 -7.18 3.90
N VAL A 383 -17.21 -6.22 2.99
CA VAL A 383 -17.59 -4.84 3.32
C VAL A 383 -18.91 -4.77 4.11
N PRO A 384 -20.00 -5.43 3.70
CA PRO A 384 -21.24 -5.36 4.47
C PRO A 384 -21.17 -6.11 5.81
N ARG A 385 -20.42 -7.22 5.90
CA ARG A 385 -20.18 -7.89 7.20
C ARG A 385 -19.53 -6.95 8.21
N VAL A 386 -18.51 -6.21 7.79
CA VAL A 386 -17.84 -5.24 8.64
C VAL A 386 -18.77 -4.07 9.01
N SER A 387 -19.47 -3.52 8.02
CA SER A 387 -20.35 -2.36 8.21
C SER A 387 -21.48 -2.67 9.20
N ASN A 388 -21.95 -3.92 9.22
CA ASN A 388 -23.04 -4.38 10.09
C ASN A 388 -22.59 -4.87 11.47
N LEU A 389 -21.29 -4.79 11.80
CA LEU A 389 -20.81 -5.11 13.14
C LEU A 389 -21.53 -4.24 14.18
N ASP A 390 -21.99 -4.85 15.26
CA ASP A 390 -22.50 -4.11 16.40
C ASP A 390 -21.38 -3.25 17.05
N GLU A 391 -21.78 -2.30 17.89
CA GLU A 391 -20.85 -1.37 18.52
C GLU A 391 -19.81 -2.08 19.40
N SER A 392 -20.22 -3.11 20.13
CA SER A 392 -19.34 -3.88 21.03
C SER A 392 -18.29 -4.66 20.26
N ALA A 393 -18.69 -5.38 19.21
CA ALA A 393 -17.81 -6.13 18.32
C ALA A 393 -16.85 -5.20 17.57
N GLY A 394 -17.35 -4.06 17.07
CA GLY A 394 -16.53 -3.02 16.45
C GLY A 394 -15.48 -2.48 17.42
N ALA A 395 -15.86 -2.14 18.66
CA ALA A 395 -14.94 -1.66 19.68
C ALA A 395 -13.89 -2.71 20.07
N ALA A 396 -14.29 -3.97 20.20
CA ALA A 396 -13.39 -5.08 20.52
C ALA A 396 -12.35 -5.30 19.42
N PHE A 397 -12.76 -5.32 18.14
CA PHE A 397 -11.79 -5.39 17.03
C PHE A 397 -10.90 -4.15 16.97
N ALA A 398 -11.44 -2.95 17.23
CA ALA A 398 -10.64 -1.72 17.21
C ALA A 398 -9.57 -1.73 18.31
N ASP A 399 -9.89 -2.19 19.53
CA ASP A 399 -8.89 -2.38 20.60
C ASP A 399 -7.84 -3.41 20.20
N TRP A 400 -8.27 -4.55 19.68
CA TRP A 400 -7.38 -5.61 19.23
C TRP A 400 -6.39 -5.15 18.15
N LEU A 401 -6.86 -4.47 17.11
CA LEU A 401 -6.03 -3.91 16.04
C LEU A 401 -5.04 -2.86 16.58
N ARG A 402 -5.49 -1.95 17.46
CA ARG A 402 -4.62 -0.94 18.09
C ARG A 402 -3.51 -1.59 18.92
N ARG A 403 -3.83 -2.61 19.71
CA ARG A 403 -2.85 -3.34 20.52
C ARG A 403 -1.76 -4.00 19.68
N ILE A 404 -2.11 -4.52 18.51
CA ILE A 404 -1.14 -5.07 17.54
C ILE A 404 -0.31 -3.92 16.94
N ALA A 405 -0.97 -2.88 16.43
CA ALA A 405 -0.31 -1.78 15.72
C ALA A 405 0.68 -1.00 16.60
N ASP A 406 0.31 -0.72 17.85
CA ASP A 406 1.14 0.02 18.79
C ASP A 406 2.43 -0.69 19.17
N ARG A 407 2.46 -2.02 19.07
CA ARG A 407 3.55 -2.83 19.63
C ARG A 407 4.88 -2.55 18.94
N THR A 408 4.89 -2.47 17.62
CA THR A 408 6.10 -2.18 16.83
C THR A 408 6.63 -0.79 17.15
N ALA A 409 5.77 0.22 17.24
CA ALA A 409 6.16 1.57 17.61
C ALA A 409 6.65 1.69 19.07
N LYS A 410 6.03 0.98 20.02
CA LYS A 410 6.47 0.94 21.43
C LYS A 410 7.85 0.31 21.57
N LYS A 411 8.07 -0.84 20.92
CA LYS A 411 9.40 -1.50 20.87
C LYS A 411 10.46 -0.60 20.22
N MET A 412 10.11 0.06 19.11
CA MET A 412 11.02 1.01 18.45
C MET A 412 11.34 2.20 19.36
N SER A 413 10.36 2.74 20.07
CA SER A 413 10.59 3.87 20.99
C SER A 413 11.50 3.48 22.15
N ALA A 414 11.39 2.23 22.64
CA ALA A 414 12.26 1.72 23.71
C ALA A 414 13.75 1.66 23.31
N VAL A 415 14.07 1.53 22.00
CA VAL A 415 15.45 1.61 21.50
C VAL A 415 16.07 2.98 21.78
N PHE A 416 15.28 4.05 21.80
CA PHE A 416 15.77 5.41 22.05
C PHE A 416 15.66 5.85 23.52
N ALA A 417 15.09 5.00 24.40
CA ALA A 417 14.93 5.27 25.83
C ALA A 417 16.15 4.82 26.67
N THR A 418 17.03 4.00 26.07
CA THR A 418 18.37 3.61 26.57
C THR A 418 19.42 4.60 26.10
#